data_AF-A0A9E4CVH3-F1
#
_entry.id   AF-A0A9E4CVH3-F1
#
_cell.length_a   1.000
_cell.length_b   1.000
_cell.length_c   1.000
_cell.angle_alpha   90.00
_cell.angle_beta   90.00
_cell.angle_gamma   90.00
#
_symmetry.space_group_name_H-M   'P 1'
#
loop_
_entity.id
_entity.type
_entity.pdbx_description
1 polymer ?
#
loop_
_entity_poly.entity_id
_entity_poly.type
_entity_poly.pdbx_seq_one_letter_code
_entity_poly.pdbx_strand_id
1 'polypeptide(L)'
;ASNNVPSRPYLQLGLSDNVTYTWDDSLPEGSRITSITIDGQPVDPTADYRIATFSFLITGGDNFRAFLQGTDARDSGLVDREGWIAYLQNHPNV
;
A
#
# COMPACT_ATOMS: atom_id res chain seq x y z
N ALA A 1 -23.00 -9.13 -4.16
CA ALA A 1 -21.83 -9.25 -5.04
C ALA A 1 -21.89 -8.13 -6.05
N SER A 2 -21.35 -6.96 -5.72
CA SER A 2 -21.30 -5.80 -6.61
C SER A 2 -20.14 -5.98 -7.59
N ASN A 3 -20.37 -5.67 -8.87
CA ASN A 3 -19.51 -5.79 -10.04
C ASN A 3 -18.17 -5.02 -9.97
N ASN A 4 -17.37 -5.22 -8.92
CA ASN A 4 -16.14 -4.47 -8.65
C ASN A 4 -14.88 -5.34 -8.66
N VAL A 5 -15.00 -6.60 -9.10
CA VAL A 5 -13.90 -7.57 -9.16
C VAL A 5 -12.98 -7.21 -10.34
N PRO A 6 -11.70 -6.87 -10.11
CA PRO A 6 -10.76 -6.61 -11.18
C PRO A 6 -10.58 -7.83 -12.08
N SER A 7 -10.66 -7.66 -13.40
CA SER A 7 -10.53 -8.74 -14.38
C SER A 7 -9.07 -9.11 -14.72
N ARG A 8 -8.10 -8.47 -14.08
CA ARG A 8 -6.66 -8.64 -14.33
C ARG A 8 -6.01 -9.59 -13.31
N PRO A 9 -4.88 -10.23 -13.67
CA PRO A 9 -4.09 -10.99 -12.71
C PRO A 9 -3.71 -10.13 -11.50
N TYR A 10 -3.67 -10.79 -10.35
CA TYR A 10 -3.40 -10.23 -9.03
C TYR A 10 -2.19 -9.28 -9.05
N LEU A 11 -2.41 -8.04 -8.59
CA LEU A 11 -1.35 -7.07 -8.31
C LEU A 11 -1.13 -7.00 -6.81
N GLN A 12 0.06 -7.37 -6.36
CA GLN A 12 0.47 -7.24 -4.97
C GLN A 12 1.14 -5.89 -4.76
N LEU A 13 0.60 -5.08 -3.85
CA LEU A 13 1.22 -3.82 -3.47
C LEU A 13 2.50 -4.11 -2.68
N GLY A 14 3.62 -3.52 -3.10
CA GLY A 14 4.85 -3.51 -2.32
C GLY A 14 4.66 -2.69 -1.05
N LEU A 15 5.20 -3.18 0.07
CA LEU A 15 5.11 -2.54 1.38
C LEU A 15 6.50 -2.17 1.89
N SER A 16 6.59 -1.18 2.78
CA SER A 16 7.82 -0.90 3.52
C SER A 16 8.17 -2.05 4.45
N ASP A 17 9.44 -2.13 4.83
CA ASP A 17 10.01 -3.15 5.72
C ASP A 17 9.28 -3.30 7.06
N ASN A 18 8.68 -2.22 7.54
CA ASN A 18 8.00 -2.16 8.81
C ASN A 18 6.52 -2.56 8.76
N VAL A 19 5.96 -2.86 7.59
CA VAL A 19 4.57 -3.33 7.43
C VAL A 19 4.55 -4.79 7.04
N THR A 20 3.84 -5.60 7.83
CA THR A 20 3.61 -7.02 7.50
C THR A 20 2.14 -7.37 7.61
N TYR A 21 1.72 -8.41 6.90
CA TYR A 21 0.35 -8.92 6.97
C TYR A 21 0.33 -10.44 6.82
N THR A 22 -0.72 -11.07 7.32
CA THR A 22 -1.00 -12.49 7.07
C THR A 22 -2.17 -12.63 6.09
N TRP A 23 -2.14 -13.72 5.33
CA TRP A 23 -3.08 -13.97 4.24
C TRP A 23 -3.55 -15.43 4.23
N ASP A 24 -4.83 -15.64 3.97
CA ASP A 24 -5.45 -16.96 3.78
C ASP A 24 -6.28 -16.93 2.50
N ASP A 25 -5.88 -17.74 1.51
CA ASP A 25 -6.46 -17.77 0.17
C ASP A 25 -7.74 -18.59 0.08
N SER A 26 -7.99 -19.44 1.08
CA SER A 26 -9.22 -20.21 1.23
C SER A 26 -10.41 -19.34 1.64
N LEU A 27 -10.15 -18.16 2.20
CA LEU A 27 -11.19 -17.21 2.61
C LEU A 27 -11.81 -16.49 1.39
N PRO A 28 -13.09 -16.06 1.51
CA PRO A 28 -13.74 -15.26 0.48
C PRO A 28 -12.96 -13.96 0.17
N GLU A 29 -13.07 -13.49 -1.07
CA GLU A 29 -12.54 -12.18 -1.46
C GLU A 29 -13.03 -11.09 -0.50
N GLY A 30 -12.14 -10.17 -0.15
CA GLY A 30 -12.39 -9.13 0.86
C GLY A 30 -12.15 -9.59 2.31
N SER A 31 -11.97 -10.90 2.56
CA SER A 31 -11.69 -11.44 3.91
C SER A 31 -10.35 -12.16 4.02
N ARG A 32 -9.52 -12.11 2.96
CA ARG A 32 -8.26 -12.88 2.89
C ARG A 32 -7.12 -12.32 3.72
N ILE A 33 -7.18 -11.06 4.15
CA ILE A 33 -6.16 -10.47 5.04
C ILE A 33 -6.57 -10.78 6.48
N THR A 34 -5.76 -11.55 7.20
CA THR A 34 -6.11 -12.06 8.54
C THR A 34 -5.44 -11.28 9.67
N SER A 35 -4.37 -10.55 9.39
CA SER A 35 -3.75 -9.60 10.32
C SER A 35 -2.89 -8.59 9.56
N ILE A 36 -2.70 -7.41 10.13
CA ILE A 36 -1.78 -6.37 9.64
C ILE A 36 -1.02 -5.85 10.85
N THR A 37 0.30 -5.70 10.73
CA THR A 37 1.14 -5.05 11.75
C THR A 37 2.00 -3.95 11.15
N ILE A 38 2.25 -2.91 11.97
CA ILE A 38 3.18 -1.82 11.71
C ILE A 38 4.16 -1.79 12.88
N ASP A 39 5.47 -1.85 12.60
CA ASP A 39 6.53 -1.94 13.62
C ASP A 39 6.31 -3.11 14.59
N GLY A 40 5.77 -4.22 14.09
CA GLY A 40 5.44 -5.42 14.86
C GLY A 40 4.20 -5.30 15.76
N GLN A 41 3.49 -4.16 15.75
CA GLN A 41 2.25 -3.96 16.51
C GLN A 41 1.03 -4.10 15.60
N PRO A 42 -0.06 -4.75 16.06
CA PRO A 42 -1.32 -4.80 15.30
C PRO A 42 -1.83 -3.40 14.95
N VAL A 43 -2.32 -3.24 13.73
CA VAL A 43 -3.00 -2.00 13.31
C VAL A 43 -4.27 -1.78 14.15
N ASP A 44 -4.45 -0.57 14.64
CA ASP A 44 -5.70 -0.10 15.23
C ASP A 44 -6.63 0.41 14.11
N PRO A 45 -7.78 -0.23 13.86
CA PRO A 45 -8.68 0.16 12.78
C PRO A 45 -9.34 1.53 12.98
N THR A 46 -9.20 2.13 14.17
CA THR A 46 -9.76 3.44 14.51
C THR A 46 -8.74 4.57 14.51
N ALA A 47 -7.45 4.25 14.35
CA ALA A 47 -6.36 5.22 14.32
C ALA A 47 -6.11 5.77 12.91
N ASP A 48 -5.55 6.99 12.85
CA ASP A 48 -5.07 7.60 11.62
C ASP A 48 -3.61 7.21 11.35
N TYR A 49 -3.31 6.86 10.10
CA TYR A 49 -1.96 6.51 9.64
C TYR A 49 -1.51 7.40 8.49
N ARG A 50 -0.29 7.93 8.59
CA ARG A 50 0.36 8.61 7.46
C ARG A 50 1.06 7.58 6.60
N ILE A 51 0.73 7.56 5.31
CA ILE A 51 1.39 6.72 4.31
C ILE A 51 2.06 7.59 3.25
N ALA A 52 3.05 7.03 2.57
CA ALA A 52 3.62 7.57 1.35
C ALA A 52 3.41 6.55 0.22
N THR A 53 2.96 7.01 -0.95
CA THR A 53 2.75 6.15 -2.12
C THR A 53 2.82 7.01 -3.40
N PHE A 54 2.76 6.37 -4.56
CA PHE A 54 2.85 7.06 -5.85
C PHE A 54 1.55 7.80 -6.18
N SER A 55 1.65 8.93 -6.87
CA SER A 55 0.51 9.77 -7.26
C SER A 55 -0.57 9.01 -8.06
N PHE A 56 -0.15 8.06 -8.89
CA PHE A 56 -1.05 7.15 -9.61
C PHE A 56 -1.91 6.29 -8.66
N LEU A 57 -1.34 5.80 -7.57
CA LEU A 57 -2.08 4.99 -6.59
C LEU A 57 -2.99 5.85 -5.72
N ILE A 58 -2.54 7.05 -5.30
CA ILE A 58 -3.37 8.01 -4.54
C ILE A 58 -4.68 8.32 -5.29
N THR A 59 -4.63 8.38 -6.62
CA THR A 59 -5.79 8.65 -7.48
C THR A 59 -6.64 7.41 -7.80
N GLY A 60 -6.39 6.27 -7.14
CA GLY A 60 -7.17 5.05 -7.30
C GLY A 60 -6.73 4.16 -8.47
N GLY A 61 -5.52 4.40 -9.01
CA GLY A 61 -4.87 3.55 -10.00
C GLY A 61 -4.84 2.07 -9.58
N ASP A 62 -4.82 1.17 -10.58
CA ASP A 62 -4.80 -0.29 -10.39
C ASP A 62 -5.90 -0.86 -9.47
N ASN A 63 -7.02 -0.15 -9.33
CA ASN A 63 -8.14 -0.47 -8.46
C ASN A 63 -7.88 -0.29 -6.95
N PHE A 64 -6.79 0.39 -6.55
CA PHE A 64 -6.52 0.75 -5.14
C PHE A 64 -7.41 1.93 -4.67
N ARG A 65 -8.73 1.78 -4.82
CA ARG A 65 -9.73 2.82 -4.53
C ARG A 65 -9.79 3.22 -3.07
N ALA A 66 -9.26 2.42 -2.15
CA ALA A 66 -9.16 2.78 -0.74
C ALA A 66 -8.37 4.08 -0.52
N PHE A 67 -7.37 4.38 -1.36
CA PHE A 67 -6.59 5.61 -1.25
C PHE A 67 -7.41 6.88 -1.49
N LEU A 68 -8.54 6.80 -2.22
CA LEU A 68 -9.45 7.93 -2.43
C LEU A 68 -10.15 8.37 -1.13
N GLN A 69 -10.09 7.57 -0.07
CA GLN A 69 -10.67 7.88 1.24
C GLN A 69 -9.71 8.64 2.15
N GLY A 70 -8.42 8.75 1.76
CA GLY A 70 -7.42 9.48 2.54
C GLY A 70 -7.71 10.98 2.64
N THR A 71 -7.20 11.60 3.69
CA THR A 71 -7.29 13.05 3.92
C THR A 71 -5.89 13.67 4.00
N ASP A 72 -5.78 15.00 3.90
CA ASP A 72 -4.50 15.74 3.95
C ASP A 72 -3.44 15.18 2.97
N ALA A 73 -3.86 14.89 1.73
CA ALA A 73 -2.96 14.47 0.67
C ALA A 73 -1.96 15.59 0.35
N ARG A 74 -0.67 15.25 0.36
CA ARG A 74 0.42 16.19 0.06
C ARG A 74 1.30 15.63 -1.04
N ASP A 75 1.57 16.46 -2.03
CA ASP A 75 2.60 16.17 -3.01
C ASP A 75 3.96 16.40 -2.37
N SER A 76 4.81 15.37 -2.39
CA SER A 76 6.19 15.48 -1.91
C SER A 76 7.07 16.29 -2.86
N GLY A 77 6.65 16.46 -4.12
CA GLY A 77 7.45 17.02 -5.20
C GLY A 77 8.56 16.09 -5.70
N LEU A 78 8.66 14.86 -5.16
CA LEU A 78 9.66 13.87 -5.53
C LEU A 78 9.17 12.99 -6.68
N VAL A 79 10.04 12.79 -7.65
CA VAL A 79 9.85 11.76 -8.69
C VAL A 79 10.33 10.42 -8.13
N ASP A 80 9.46 9.42 -8.17
CA ASP A 80 9.71 8.07 -7.66
C ASP A 80 11.02 7.45 -8.17
N ARG A 81 11.26 7.53 -9.48
CA ARG A 81 12.48 7.04 -10.12
C ARG A 81 13.73 7.74 -9.57
N GLU A 82 13.67 9.05 -9.38
CA GLU A 82 14.79 9.83 -8.87
C GLU A 82 15.03 9.54 -7.40
N GLY A 83 13.97 9.43 -6.60
CA GLY A 83 14.02 9.01 -5.21
C GLY A 83 14.66 7.63 -5.04
N TRP A 84 14.28 6.68 -5.89
CA TRP A 84 14.86 5.32 -5.87
C TRP A 84 16.35 5.31 -6.24
N ILE A 85 16.74 6.03 -7.29
CA ILE A 85 18.16 6.16 -7.67
C ILE A 85 18.97 6.79 -6.54
N ALA A 86 18.45 7.88 -5.95
CA ALA A 86 19.10 8.55 -4.82
C ALA A 86 19.22 7.63 -3.60
N TYR A 87 18.20 6.80 -3.33
CA TYR A 87 18.25 5.81 -2.26
C TYR A 87 19.41 4.82 -2.46
N LEU A 88 19.52 4.20 -3.65
CA LEU A 88 20.58 3.25 -3.97
C LEU A 88 21.98 3.87 -3.94
N GLN A 89 22.12 5.11 -4.43
CA GLN A 89 23.40 5.84 -4.37
C GLN A 89 23.86 6.09 -2.93
N ASN A 90 22.92 6.35 -2.02
CA ASN A 90 23.21 6.57 -0.61
C ASN A 90 23.33 5.28 0.21
N HIS A 91 22.92 4.15 -0.36
CA HIS A 91 22.95 2.84 0.28
C HIS A 91 23.59 1.81 -0.67
N PRO A 92 24.91 1.87 -0.91
CA PRO A 92 25.57 1.04 -1.93
C PRO A 92 25.58 -0.47 -1.63
N ASN A 93 25.12 -0.87 -0.45
CA ASN A 93 25.12 -2.24 0.04
C ASN A 93 23.71 -2.78 0.37
N VAL A 94 22.65 -2.06 -0.01
CA VAL A 94 21.29 -2.65 -0.04
C VAL A 94 21.08 -3.45 -1.32
#